data_AF-A0A8T4WYQ6-F1
#
_entry.id   AF-A0A8T4WYQ6-F1
#
_cell.length_a   1.000
_cell.length_b   1.000
_cell.length_c   1.000
_cell.angle_alpha   90.00
_cell.angle_beta   90.00
_cell.angle_gamma   90.00
#
_symmetry.space_group_name_H-M   'P 1'
#
loop_
_entity.id
_entity.type
_entity.pdbx_description
1 polymer ?
#
loop_
_entity_poly.entity_id
_entity_poly.type
_entity_poly.pdbx_seq_one_letter_code
_entity_poly.pdbx_strand_id
1 'polypeptide(L)' 'MFTQEDGEVAVKMARKAIECEVRNQEMPEIDHPEKFEKKMGAFVTINKHPAEDLRGCIGYPEPTYPLNP' A
#
# COMPACT_ATOMS: atom_id res chain seq x y z
N MET A 1 -9.30 0.09 -14.45
CA MET A 1 -7.89 0.44 -14.73
C MET A 1 -7.51 1.56 -13.79
N PHE A 2 -6.30 1.52 -13.21
CA PHE A 2 -5.82 2.56 -12.31
C PHE A 2 -5.12 3.69 -13.08
N THR A 3 -5.24 4.91 -12.59
CA THR A 3 -4.51 6.09 -13.09
C THR A 3 -3.20 6.27 -12.33
N GLN A 4 -2.40 7.24 -12.76
CA GLN A 4 -1.17 7.59 -12.05
C GLN A 4 -1.46 8.16 -10.65
N GLU A 5 -2.51 8.97 -10.52
CA GLU A 5 -2.94 9.51 -9.22
C GLU A 5 -3.36 8.39 -8.26
N ASP A 6 -4.05 7.36 -8.75
CA ASP A 6 -4.38 6.18 -7.92
C ASP A 6 -3.11 5.50 -7.40
N GLY A 7 -2.11 5.32 -8.26
CA GLY A 7 -0.84 4.69 -7.90
C GLY A 7 -0.09 5.50 -6.84
N GLU A 8 -0.08 6.84 -6.95
CA GLU A 8 0.52 7.71 -5.95
C GLU A 8 -0.17 7.59 -4.58
N VAL A 9 -1.50 7.51 -4.56
CA VAL A 9 -2.28 7.31 -3.33
C VAL A 9 -1.93 5.94 -2.71
N ALA A 10 -1.93 4.87 -3.52
CA ALA A 10 -1.62 3.52 -3.05
C ALA A 10 -0.21 3.43 -2.42
N VAL A 11 0.80 4.03 -3.04
CA VAL A 11 2.18 4.02 -2.50
C VAL A 11 2.29 4.86 -1.23
N LYS A 12 1.59 6.00 -1.15
CA LYS A 12 1.54 6.83 0.07
C LYS A 12 0.86 6.09 1.23
N MET A 13 -0.24 5.40 0.97
CA MET A 13 -0.94 4.55 1.95
C MET A 13 -0.02 3.45 2.47
N ALA A 14 0.63 2.69 1.56
CA ALA A 14 1.56 1.64 1.94
C ALA A 14 2.71 2.15 2.81
N ARG A 15 3.31 3.31 2.45
CA ARG A 15 4.34 3.95 3.28
C ARG A 15 3.80 4.31 4.66
N LYS A 16 2.62 4.93 4.73
CA LYS A 16 2.04 5.39 5.99
C LYS A 16 1.70 4.24 6.92
N ALA A 17 1.15 3.14 6.39
CA ALA A 17 0.88 1.92 7.14
C ALA A 17 2.16 1.38 7.81
N ILE A 18 3.25 1.25 7.04
CA ILE A 18 4.54 0.79 7.56
C ILE A 18 5.08 1.74 8.63
N GLU A 19 5.02 3.05 8.42
CA GLU A 19 5.49 4.04 9.39
C GLU A 19 4.71 3.97 10.71
N CYS A 20 3.39 3.86 10.64
CA CYS A 20 2.52 3.76 11.81
C CYS A 20 2.79 2.48 12.59
N GLU A 21 2.87 1.33 11.91
CA GLU A 21 3.16 0.04 12.52
C GLU A 21 4.52 0.04 13.24
N VAL A 22 5.58 0.50 12.57
CA VAL A 22 6.94 0.54 13.15
C VAL A 22 7.03 1.49 14.34
N ARG A 23 6.20 2.53 14.38
CA ARG A 23 6.18 3.53 15.46
C ARG A 23 5.14 3.24 16.53
N ASN A 24 4.38 2.14 16.44
CA ASN A 24 3.23 1.85 17.29
C ASN A 24 2.22 3.02 17.35
N GLN A 25 1.86 3.55 16.19
CA GLN A 25 0.86 4.61 16.03
C GLN A 25 -0.37 4.07 15.30
N GLU A 26 -1.54 4.62 15.59
CA GLU A 26 -2.74 4.33 14.81
C GLU A 26 -2.62 4.90 13.39
N MET A 27 -3.24 4.20 12.43
CA MET A 27 -3.31 4.68 11.06
C MET A 27 -4.33 5.82 10.97
N PRO A 28 -3.96 7.01 10.47
CA PRO A 28 -4.93 8.08 10.28
C PRO A 28 -5.90 7.71 9.16
N GLU A 29 -7.04 8.38 9.13
CA GLU A 29 -7.95 8.33 7.99
C GLU A 29 -7.26 8.92 6.75
N ILE A 30 -7.30 8.20 5.62
CA ILE A 30 -6.68 8.61 4.35
C ILE A 30 -7.73 8.59 3.26
N ASP A 31 -7.95 9.74 2.63
CA ASP A 31 -8.79 9.85 1.44
C ASP A 31 -8.24 8.97 0.32
N HIS A 32 -9.12 8.17 -0.26
CA HIS A 32 -8.76 7.26 -1.34
C HIS A 32 -9.88 7.19 -2.38
N PRO A 33 -9.55 6.80 -3.62
CA PRO A 33 -10.55 6.65 -4.67
C PRO A 33 -11.56 5.55 -4.34
N GLU A 34 -12.85 5.76 -4.65
CA GLU A 34 -13.93 4.78 -4.45
C GLU A 34 -13.59 3.38 -5.01
N LYS A 35 -12.83 3.32 -6.11
CA LYS A 35 -12.41 2.05 -6.72
C LYS A 35 -11.53 1.18 -5.80
N PHE A 36 -10.96 1.71 -4.73
CA PHE A 36 -10.17 0.95 -3.75
C PHE A 36 -11.06 0.14 -2.79
N GLU A 37 -12.36 0.46 -2.71
CA GLU A 37 -13.34 -0.32 -1.94
C GLU A 37 -13.62 -1.70 -2.58
N LYS A 38 -13.15 -1.93 -3.80
CA LYS A 38 -13.27 -3.23 -4.47
C LYS A 38 -12.18 -4.16 -4.01
N LYS A 39 -12.56 -5.41 -3.75
CA LYS A 39 -11.60 -6.48 -3.44
C LYS A 39 -10.62 -6.70 -4.59
N MET A 40 -9.32 -6.66 -4.29
CA MET A 40 -8.26 -6.84 -5.27
C MET A 40 -7.03 -7.47 -4.63
N GLY A 41 -6.30 -8.27 -5.41
CA GLY A 41 -4.97 -8.72 -5.01
C GLY A 41 -3.97 -7.56 -5.12
N ALA A 42 -3.01 -7.51 -4.19
CA ALA A 42 -1.94 -6.51 -4.19
C ALA A 42 -0.68 -7.07 -3.55
N PHE A 43 0.47 -6.57 -4.01
CA PHE A 43 1.78 -6.82 -3.44
C PHE A 43 2.47 -5.51 -3.13
N VAL A 44 3.13 -5.44 -1.97
CA VAL A 44 3.97 -4.31 -1.58
C VAL A 44 5.42 -4.79 -1.53
N THR A 45 6.27 -4.15 -2.32
CA THR A 45 7.71 -4.40 -2.36
C THR A 45 8.45 -3.22 -1.73
N ILE A 46 9.37 -3.52 -0.82
CA ILE A 46 10.27 -2.55 -0.20
C ILE A 46 11.67 -2.86 -0.72
N ASN A 47 12.31 -1.85 -1.32
CA ASN A 47 13.71 -1.91 -1.74
C ASN A 47 14.54 -0.90 -0.95
N LYS A 48 15.81 -1.21 -0.71
CA LYS A 48 16.75 -0.30 -0.04
C LYS A 48 17.23 0.76 -1.02
N HIS A 49 17.08 2.04 -0.68
CA HIS A 49 17.70 3.12 -1.45
C HIS A 49 19.13 3.39 -0.95
N PRO A 50 20.14 3.64 -1.81
CA PRO A 50 20.05 3.78 -3.27
C PRO A 50 20.33 2.49 -4.07
N ALA A 51 20.77 1.41 -3.44
CA ALA A 51 21.19 0.19 -4.13
C ALA A 51 20.05 -0.58 -4.82
N GLU A 52 18.80 -0.27 -4.48
CA GLU A 52 17.56 -0.95 -4.91
C GLU A 52 17.46 -2.43 -4.52
N ASP A 53 18.27 -2.88 -3.56
CA ASP A 53 18.22 -4.25 -3.04
C ASP A 53 16.88 -4.56 -2.37
N LEU A 54 16.32 -5.75 -2.68
CA LEU A 54 15.09 -6.23 -2.06
C LEU A 54 15.21 -6.30 -0.52
N ARG A 55 14.32 -5.60 0.18
CA ARG A 55 14.18 -5.64 1.65
C ARG A 55 12.99 -6.49 2.10
N GLY A 56 11.99 -6.64 1.25
CA GLY A 56 10.83 -7.49 1.50
C GLY A 56 9.76 -7.32 0.42
N CYS A 57 8.99 -8.38 0.19
CA CYS A 57 7.83 -8.38 -0.70
C CYS A 57 6.77 -9.29 -0.11
N ILE A 58 5.58 -8.75 0.17
CA ILE A 58 4.43 -9.48 0.73
C ILE A 58 3.18 -9.01 0.01
N GLY A 59 2.21 -9.91 -0.16
CA GLY A 59 0.95 -9.58 -0.80
C GLY A 59 -0.08 -10.70 -0.72
N TYR A 60 -1.30 -10.34 -1.13
CA TYR A 60 -2.40 -11.28 -1.31
C TYR A 60 -2.63 -11.45 -2.82
N PRO A 61 -2.40 -12.64 -3.39
CA PRO A 61 -2.64 -12.87 -4.81
C PRO A 61 -4.14 -12.86 -5.15
N GLU A 62 -4.95 -13.42 -4.26
CA GLU A 62 -6.40 -13.48 -4.41
C GLU A 62 -7.07 -12.22 -3.84
N PRO A 63 -8.18 -11.73 -4.45
CA PRO A 63 -8.92 -10.56 -4.00
C PRO A 63 -9.76 -10.87 -2.75
N THR A 64 -9.10 -11.12 -1.63
CA THR A 64 -9.76 -11.41 -0.35
C THR A 64 -10.20 -10.13 0.37
N TYR A 65 -9.40 -9.06 0.23
CA TYR A 65 -9.58 -7.75 0.86
C TYR A 65 -9.70 -6.62 -0.18
N PRO A 66 -10.41 -5.52 0.14
CA PRO A 66 -10.31 -4.25 -0.58
C PRO A 66 -8.89 -3.64 -0.51
N LEU A 67 -8.60 -2.64 -1.35
CA LEU A 67 -7.34 -1.88 -1.34
C LEU A 67 -7.37 -0.65 -0.43
N ASN A 68 -8.45 -0.44 0.31
CA ASN A 68 -8.56 0.65 1.26
C ASN A 68 -7.58 0.45 2.45
N PRO A 69 -7.28 1.51 3.22
CA PRO A 69 -6.31 1.48 4.32
C PRO A 69 -6.71 0.56 5.49
#